data_AF-U3Q653-F1
#
_entry.id   AF-U3Q653-F1
#
_cell.length_a   1.000
_cell.length_b   1.000
_cell.length_c   1.000
_cell.angle_alpha   90.00
_cell.angle_beta   90.00
_cell.angle_gamma   90.00
#
_symmetry.space_group_name_H-M   'P 1'
#
loop_
_entity.id
_entity.type
_entity.pdbx_description
1 polymer ?
#
loop_
_entity_poly.entity_id
_entity_poly.type
_entity_poly.pdbx_seq_one_letter_code
_entity_poly.pdbx_strand_id
1 'polypeptide(L)'
;MSTLQARQPHDRTSAIPGTGKHPGSRGGWRKWAILAGFLSPAIVFLGAFVVYPIVYTLVRSFFSARGGEFVGFDNYVAMFTSESTFTAIRNNVIWVIVAPAACTVLGLIFAVLLEKLRWKTAFRLIIFMPMAISMLAAGVIFRSIFDANPDRGVVNAVVVGAQSAFGESASYPGAKPRPDLGLTQDGGIIATDETVSPGSMQDFALTGVRQDNLPDDAEQASAADEPNGSQIAGTVFLDVIRGGGGTNGEIEDGKSGLPGVRVDAVAPDGSIHGFATTGADGTYVIEEGLDPSESYTIALPAANFDEGAQGVDWLGASLINVV
;
A
#
# COMPACT_ATOMS: atom_id res chain seq x y z
N MET A 1 37.42 62.56 58.16
CA MET A 1 37.79 61.27 57.54
C MET A 1 37.76 61.51 56.03
N SER A 2 38.83 62.02 55.42
CA SER A 2 40.09 61.30 55.10
C SER A 2 39.75 59.99 54.39
N THR A 3 40.06 59.73 53.11
CA THR A 3 41.20 60.24 52.33
C THR A 3 40.88 60.08 50.84
N LEU A 4 40.87 61.19 50.08
CA LEU A 4 41.11 61.21 48.65
C LEU A 4 42.54 60.70 48.42
N GLN A 5 42.73 59.55 47.78
CA GLN A 5 44.06 59.13 47.34
C GLN A 5 44.26 59.52 45.89
N ALA A 6 45.21 60.43 45.74
CA ALA A 6 45.53 61.15 44.54
C ALA A 6 46.21 60.27 43.49
N ARG A 7 45.84 60.58 42.25
CA ARG A 7 46.54 60.32 41.00
C ARG A 7 48.01 60.77 41.13
N GLN A 8 48.96 59.86 40.87
CA GLN A 8 50.37 60.21 40.63
C GLN A 8 50.64 60.19 39.11
N PRO A 9 51.24 61.25 38.55
CA PRO A 9 51.72 61.28 37.17
C PRO A 9 53.18 60.84 37.13
N HIS A 10 53.49 59.82 36.34
CA HIS A 10 54.87 59.54 35.95
C HIS A 10 55.02 59.71 34.45
N ASP A 11 55.29 60.95 34.06
CA ASP A 11 56.05 61.24 32.85
C ASP A 11 57.55 61.21 33.20
N ARG A 12 58.27 60.29 32.57
CA ARG A 12 59.70 60.45 32.29
C ARG A 12 59.96 60.03 30.85
N THR A 13 60.13 61.06 30.03
CA THR A 13 60.60 61.00 28.65
C THR A 13 62.06 60.55 28.56
N SER A 14 62.41 59.99 27.40
CA SER A 14 63.74 59.83 26.78
C SER A 14 64.64 58.65 27.22
N ALA A 15 64.61 57.59 26.41
CA ALA A 15 65.74 57.21 25.56
C ALA A 15 65.28 56.24 24.47
N ILE A 16 65.36 56.65 23.20
CA ILE A 16 65.34 55.71 22.06
C ILE A 16 66.79 55.28 21.83
N PRO A 17 67.10 53.97 21.98
CA PRO A 17 68.04 53.37 21.06
C PRO A 17 67.56 51.99 20.62
N GLY A 18 67.42 51.83 19.30
CA GLY A 18 67.25 50.52 18.70
C GLY A 18 66.37 50.55 17.47
N THR A 19 66.85 51.17 16.39
CA THR A 19 66.49 50.71 15.05
C THR A 19 67.02 49.28 14.88
N GLY A 20 66.31 48.33 15.49
CA GLY A 20 66.48 46.91 15.22
C GLY A 20 66.08 46.71 13.77
N LYS A 21 67.08 46.53 12.90
CA LYS A 21 66.88 46.02 11.54
C LYS A 21 66.02 44.77 11.67
N HIS A 22 64.74 44.85 11.29
CA HIS A 22 63.89 43.67 11.19
C HIS A 22 64.59 42.68 10.26
N PRO A 23 65.06 41.51 10.74
CA PRO A 23 65.66 40.53 9.86
C PRO A 23 64.57 40.04 8.91
N GLY A 24 64.85 40.17 7.62
CA GLY A 24 63.89 39.93 6.55
C GLY A 24 63.15 38.60 6.69
N SER A 25 61.87 38.66 6.30
CA SER A 25 60.89 37.58 6.16
C SER A 25 61.40 36.37 5.35
N ARG A 26 62.33 35.59 5.93
CA ARG A 26 62.81 34.32 5.36
C ARG A 26 62.18 33.09 6.03
N GLY A 27 61.32 33.30 7.03
CA GLY A 27 60.59 32.23 7.74
C GLY A 27 59.19 31.92 7.20
N GLY A 28 58.68 32.70 6.24
CA GLY A 28 57.34 32.48 5.67
C GLY A 28 57.24 31.17 4.90
N TRP A 29 58.20 30.90 4.00
CA TRP A 29 58.20 29.72 3.13
C TRP A 29 58.19 28.39 3.89
N ARG A 30 58.95 28.30 4.99
CA ARG A 30 58.99 27.09 5.84
C ARG A 30 57.65 26.83 6.53
N LYS A 31 56.96 27.90 6.97
CA LYS A 31 55.61 27.79 7.55
C LYS A 31 54.59 27.38 6.50
N TRP A 32 54.65 27.96 5.30
CA TRP A 32 53.79 27.58 4.17
C TRP A 32 54.04 26.14 3.68
N ALA A 33 55.29 25.68 3.66
CA ALA A 33 55.64 24.31 3.28
C ALA A 33 55.15 23.28 4.30
N ILE A 34 55.22 23.59 5.60
CA ILE A 34 54.64 22.75 6.66
C ILE A 34 53.11 22.74 6.54
N LEU A 35 52.47 23.90 6.37
CA LEU A 35 51.02 24.00 6.19
C LEU A 35 50.56 23.22 4.95
N ALA A 36 51.26 23.35 3.82
CA ALA A 36 51.00 22.61 2.60
C ALA A 36 51.23 21.10 2.80
N GLY A 37 52.23 20.69 3.57
CA GLY A 37 52.45 19.29 3.92
C GLY A 37 51.27 18.68 4.67
N PHE A 38 50.73 19.38 5.67
CA PHE A 38 49.58 18.91 6.46
C PHE A 38 48.24 19.02 5.71
N LEU A 39 48.08 20.01 4.84
CA LEU A 39 46.84 20.23 4.09
C LEU A 39 46.79 19.41 2.78
N SER A 40 47.94 18.99 2.26
CA SER A 40 48.01 18.28 0.98
C SER A 40 47.18 17.00 0.91
N PRO A 41 47.14 16.10 1.92
CA PRO A 41 46.34 14.88 1.82
C PRO A 41 44.85 15.21 1.74
N ALA A 42 44.37 16.16 2.55
CA ALA A 42 42.99 16.61 2.52
C ALA A 42 42.62 17.23 1.17
N ILE A 43 43.49 18.07 0.59
CA ILE A 43 43.26 18.68 -0.73
C ILE A 43 43.26 17.63 -1.83
N VAL A 44 44.16 16.64 -1.78
CA VAL A 44 44.21 15.55 -2.75
C VAL A 44 42.93 14.73 -2.69
N PHE A 45 42.48 14.35 -1.48
CA PHE A 45 41.23 13.60 -1.34
C PHE A 45 40.00 14.41 -1.75
N LEU A 46 39.90 15.68 -1.34
CA LEU A 46 38.81 16.57 -1.77
C LEU A 46 38.81 16.76 -3.29
N GLY A 47 40.01 16.96 -3.87
CA GLY A 47 40.22 17.09 -5.30
C GLY A 47 39.76 15.84 -6.06
N ALA A 48 40.19 14.67 -5.63
CA ALA A 48 39.91 13.41 -6.30
C ALA A 48 38.45 12.93 -6.14
N PHE A 49 37.86 13.09 -4.94
CA PHE A 49 36.55 12.53 -4.63
C PHE A 49 35.39 13.50 -4.74
N VAL A 50 35.64 14.82 -4.72
CA VAL A 50 34.57 15.84 -4.80
C VAL A 50 34.76 16.71 -6.03
N VAL A 51 35.90 17.38 -6.16
CA VAL A 51 36.10 18.37 -7.23
C VAL A 51 36.17 17.68 -8.60
N TYR A 52 36.92 16.60 -8.72
CA TYR A 52 37.06 15.87 -9.98
C TYR A 52 35.72 15.33 -10.50
N PRO A 53 34.89 14.61 -9.71
CA PRO A 53 33.57 14.19 -10.17
C PRO A 53 32.66 15.35 -10.55
N ILE A 54 32.69 16.48 -9.84
CA ILE A 54 31.89 17.68 -10.17
C ILE A 54 32.33 18.26 -11.51
N VAL A 55 33.62 18.49 -11.70
CA VAL A 55 34.13 19.04 -12.97
C VAL A 55 33.86 18.06 -14.10
N TYR A 56 34.02 16.77 -13.86
CA TYR A 56 33.73 15.73 -14.84
C TYR A 56 32.24 15.70 -15.23
N THR A 57 31.32 15.76 -14.27
CA THR A 57 29.87 15.79 -14.57
C THR A 57 29.45 17.07 -15.26
N LEU A 58 30.03 18.22 -14.89
CA LEU A 58 29.82 19.50 -15.57
C LEU A 58 30.32 19.47 -17.01
N VAL A 59 31.50 18.89 -17.27
CA VAL A 59 31.98 18.73 -18.65
C VAL A 59 31.07 17.75 -19.39
N ARG A 60 30.72 16.63 -18.76
CA ARG A 60 29.88 15.57 -19.35
C ARG A 60 28.46 16.02 -19.70
N SER A 61 27.90 16.99 -18.99
CA SER A 61 26.55 17.53 -19.27
C SER A 61 26.45 18.27 -20.60
N PHE A 62 27.58 18.72 -21.17
CA PHE A 62 27.64 19.28 -22.52
C PHE A 62 27.74 18.22 -23.64
N PHE A 63 27.79 16.93 -23.29
CA PHE A 63 27.88 15.83 -24.26
C PHE A 63 26.58 15.01 -24.30
N SER A 64 26.32 14.33 -25.41
CA SER A 64 25.11 13.52 -25.61
C SER A 64 24.95 12.42 -24.56
N ALA A 65 23.73 11.96 -24.27
CA ALA A 65 23.48 10.92 -23.25
C ALA A 65 24.24 9.61 -23.53
N ARG A 66 24.42 9.24 -24.81
CA ARG A 66 25.18 8.05 -25.25
C ARG A 66 26.70 8.26 -25.21
N GLY A 67 27.16 9.49 -25.05
CA GLY A 67 28.58 9.87 -24.98
C GLY A 67 29.19 10.13 -26.36
N GLY A 68 30.35 10.80 -26.36
CA GLY A 68 31.18 10.99 -27.55
C GLY A 68 30.88 12.23 -28.40
N GLU A 69 29.65 12.75 -28.37
CA GLU A 69 29.26 13.94 -29.15
C GLU A 69 29.03 15.15 -28.26
N PHE A 70 29.65 16.30 -28.59
CA PHE A 70 29.43 17.57 -27.89
C PHE A 70 28.15 18.23 -28.42
N VAL A 71 27.15 18.35 -27.55
CA VAL A 71 25.82 18.89 -27.87
C VAL A 71 25.60 20.28 -27.25
N GLY A 72 26.62 20.86 -26.64
CA GLY A 72 26.54 22.18 -26.02
C GLY A 72 25.44 22.26 -24.97
N PHE A 73 24.49 23.19 -25.16
CA PHE A 73 23.43 23.46 -24.18
C PHE A 73 22.11 22.70 -24.45
N ASP A 74 22.05 21.84 -25.46
CA ASP A 74 20.80 21.19 -25.86
C ASP A 74 20.19 20.33 -24.74
N ASN A 75 21.03 19.67 -23.94
CA ASN A 75 20.58 18.92 -22.76
C ASN A 75 19.87 19.83 -21.72
N TYR A 76 20.32 21.07 -21.57
CA TYR A 76 19.71 22.03 -20.65
C TYR A 76 18.38 22.56 -21.21
N VAL A 77 18.31 22.86 -22.51
CA VAL A 77 17.06 23.26 -23.17
C VAL A 77 16.01 22.16 -23.00
N ALA A 78 16.37 20.91 -23.32
CA ALA A 78 15.49 19.75 -23.16
C ALA A 78 15.00 19.57 -21.72
N MET A 79 15.87 19.81 -20.73
CA MET A 79 15.51 19.76 -19.30
C MET A 79 14.49 20.85 -18.93
N PHE A 80 14.61 22.07 -19.45
CA PHE A 80 13.70 23.17 -19.12
C PHE A 80 12.41 23.17 -19.96
N THR A 81 12.36 22.46 -21.09
CA THR A 81 11.15 22.32 -21.91
C THR A 81 10.31 21.08 -21.59
N SER A 82 10.82 20.15 -20.79
CA SER A 82 10.11 18.92 -20.42
C SER A 82 9.15 19.16 -19.24
N GLU A 83 7.87 18.84 -19.44
CA GLU A 83 6.84 18.91 -18.38
C GLU A 83 7.14 17.97 -17.21
N SER A 84 7.73 16.80 -17.49
CA SER A 84 8.13 15.83 -16.47
C SER A 84 9.20 16.42 -15.54
N THR A 85 10.20 17.11 -16.10
CA THR A 85 11.26 17.75 -15.31
C THR A 85 10.69 18.89 -14.46
N PHE A 86 9.80 19.72 -15.02
CA PHE A 86 9.17 20.79 -14.24
C PHE A 86 8.33 20.24 -13.08
N THR A 87 7.61 19.14 -13.32
CA THR A 87 6.84 18.44 -12.28
C THR A 87 7.77 17.91 -11.18
N ALA A 88 8.87 17.26 -11.55
CA ALA A 88 9.86 16.76 -10.60
C ALA A 88 10.50 17.89 -9.77
N ILE A 89 10.88 19.00 -10.40
CA ILE A 89 11.45 20.18 -9.71
C ILE A 89 10.43 20.77 -8.73
N ARG A 90 9.19 21.00 -9.18
CA ARG A 90 8.12 21.54 -8.32
C ARG A 90 7.90 20.64 -7.10
N ASN A 91 7.77 19.33 -7.31
CA ASN A 91 7.57 18.38 -6.23
C ASN A 91 8.76 18.37 -5.27
N ASN A 92 10.00 18.43 -5.77
CA ASN A 92 11.19 18.49 -4.94
C ASN A 92 11.24 19.78 -4.10
N VAL A 93 10.94 20.94 -4.70
CA VAL A 93 10.88 22.22 -3.99
C VAL A 93 9.81 22.21 -2.90
N ILE A 94 8.61 21.67 -3.20
CA ILE A 94 7.56 21.48 -2.20
C ILE A 94 8.09 20.62 -1.05
N TRP A 95 8.72 19.48 -1.35
CA TRP A 95 9.28 18.59 -0.32
C TRP A 95 10.37 19.25 0.54
N VAL A 96 11.30 19.98 -0.08
CA VAL A 96 12.41 20.67 0.61
C VAL A 96 11.89 21.76 1.56
N ILE A 97 10.75 22.38 1.27
CA ILE A 97 10.15 23.40 2.12
C ILE A 97 9.21 22.79 3.15
N VAL A 98 8.25 21.99 2.69
CA VAL A 98 7.14 21.48 3.51
C VAL A 98 7.63 20.46 4.53
N ALA A 99 8.48 19.51 4.16
CA ALA A 99 8.87 18.46 5.09
C ALA A 99 9.71 19.00 6.27
N PRO A 100 10.77 19.81 6.07
CA PRO A 100 11.50 20.41 7.18
C PRO A 100 10.64 21.35 8.03
N ALA A 101 9.76 22.14 7.41
CA ALA A 101 8.85 23.03 8.13
C ALA A 101 7.88 22.23 9.01
N ALA A 102 7.21 21.21 8.44
CA ALA A 102 6.29 20.34 9.16
C ALA A 102 6.99 19.58 10.30
N CYS A 103 8.15 18.98 10.03
CA CYS A 103 8.94 18.29 11.06
C CYS A 103 9.35 19.23 12.20
N THR A 104 9.73 20.47 11.89
CA THR A 104 10.13 21.46 12.89
C THR A 104 8.94 21.89 13.74
N VAL A 105 7.80 22.20 13.11
CA VAL A 105 6.57 22.60 13.81
C VAL A 105 6.06 21.48 14.71
N LEU A 106 5.93 20.26 14.17
CA LEU A 106 5.48 19.09 14.93
C LEU A 106 6.47 18.76 16.06
N GLY A 107 7.78 18.79 15.77
CA GLY A 107 8.82 18.57 16.76
C GLY A 107 8.75 19.56 17.92
N LEU A 108 8.48 20.84 17.64
CA LEU A 108 8.33 21.87 18.67
C LEU A 108 7.04 21.66 19.49
N ILE A 109 5.93 21.32 18.85
CA ILE A 109 4.67 20.99 19.53
C ILE A 109 4.89 19.84 20.50
N PHE A 110 5.52 18.74 20.06
CA PHE A 110 5.83 17.61 20.91
C PHE A 110 6.82 17.98 22.02
N ALA A 111 7.84 18.79 21.74
CA ALA A 111 8.81 19.21 22.75
C ALA A 111 8.13 19.94 23.92
N VAL A 112 7.22 20.88 23.62
CA VAL A 112 6.46 21.63 24.63
C VAL A 112 5.47 20.72 25.38
N LEU A 113 4.79 19.83 24.67
CA LEU A 113 3.81 18.92 25.28
C LEU A 113 4.48 17.95 26.26
N LEU A 114 5.62 17.39 25.87
CA LEU A 114 6.40 16.44 26.67
C LEU A 114 6.95 17.05 27.95
N GLU A 115 7.20 18.36 27.97
CA GLU A 115 7.69 19.04 29.17
C GLU A 115 6.70 18.95 30.35
N LYS A 116 5.40 18.82 30.07
CA LYS A 116 4.34 18.69 31.07
C LYS A 116 4.15 17.25 31.58
N LEU A 117 4.81 16.25 30.99
CA LEU A 117 4.65 14.86 31.38
C LEU A 117 5.62 14.45 32.49
N ARG A 118 5.12 13.71 33.50
CA ARG A 118 5.93 13.16 34.59
C ARG A 118 7.01 12.17 34.11
N TRP A 119 6.77 11.50 32.99
CA TRP A 119 7.65 10.46 32.40
C TRP A 119 8.38 10.95 31.13
N LYS A 120 8.62 12.26 31.01
CA LYS A 120 9.17 12.90 29.79
C LYS A 120 10.41 12.22 29.20
N THR A 121 11.28 11.66 30.03
CA THR A 121 12.50 10.97 29.58
C THR A 121 12.19 9.70 28.78
N ALA A 122 11.21 8.89 29.22
CA ALA A 122 10.82 7.66 28.53
C ALA A 122 10.16 7.98 27.18
N PHE A 123 9.26 8.97 27.13
CA PHE A 123 8.65 9.40 25.88
C PHE A 123 9.66 9.99 24.89
N ARG A 124 10.63 10.77 25.39
CA ARG A 124 11.73 11.29 24.58
C ARG A 124 12.56 10.17 23.95
N LEU A 125 12.85 9.11 24.72
CA LEU A 125 13.53 7.91 24.22
C LEU A 125 12.74 7.23 23.11
N ILE A 126 11.42 7.04 23.27
CA ILE A 126 10.57 6.41 22.25
C ILE A 126 10.53 7.23 20.97
N ILE A 127 10.34 8.55 21.07
CA ILE A 127 10.25 9.44 19.90
C ILE A 127 11.59 9.52 19.14
N PHE A 128 12.72 9.44 19.85
CA PHE A 128 14.05 9.45 19.25
C PHE A 128 14.57 8.07 18.86
N MET A 129 13.95 6.99 19.33
CA MET A 129 14.32 5.61 19.01
C MET A 129 14.47 5.34 17.50
N PRO A 130 13.59 5.86 16.61
CA PRO A 130 13.70 5.60 15.18
C PRO A 130 15.00 6.13 14.56
N MET A 131 15.66 7.14 15.15
CA MET A 131 16.94 7.64 14.64
C MET A 131 18.07 6.61 14.76
N ALA A 132 17.91 5.59 15.60
CA ALA A 132 18.86 4.48 15.72
C ALA A 132 18.67 3.41 14.62
N ILE A 133 17.56 3.46 13.87
CA ILE A 133 17.24 2.49 12.83
C ILE A 133 17.94 2.92 11.53
N SER A 134 18.57 1.96 10.84
CA SER A 134 19.18 2.23 9.54
C SER A 134 18.12 2.50 8.48
N MET A 135 18.44 3.32 7.47
CA MET A 135 17.51 3.62 6.38
C MET A 135 17.03 2.36 5.65
N LEU A 136 17.91 1.35 5.51
CA LEU A 136 17.55 0.06 4.94
C LEU A 136 16.52 -0.68 5.81
N ALA A 137 16.76 -0.78 7.11
CA ALA A 137 15.84 -1.45 8.03
C ALA A 137 14.49 -0.73 8.09
N ALA A 138 14.49 0.61 8.12
CA ALA A 138 13.26 1.41 8.00
C ALA A 138 12.52 1.07 6.71
N GLY A 139 13.21 1.01 5.57
CA GLY A 139 12.61 0.60 4.29
C GLY A 139 11.97 -0.79 4.32
N VAL A 140 12.63 -1.78 4.95
CA VAL A 140 12.07 -3.13 5.12
C VAL A 140 10.85 -3.11 6.03
N ILE A 141 10.91 -2.40 7.16
CA ILE A 141 9.79 -2.25 8.09
C ILE A 141 8.58 -1.63 7.39
N PHE A 142 8.77 -0.52 6.67
CA PHE A 142 7.70 0.12 5.91
C PHE A 142 7.14 -0.82 4.85
N ARG A 143 7.99 -1.51 4.09
CA ARG A 143 7.55 -2.51 3.12
C ARG A 143 6.71 -3.62 3.76
N SER A 144 7.12 -4.12 4.92
CA SER A 144 6.35 -5.14 5.64
C SER A 144 5.05 -4.61 6.24
N ILE A 145 5.04 -3.39 6.78
CA ILE A 145 3.83 -2.77 7.36
C ILE A 145 2.76 -2.55 6.28
N PHE A 146 3.18 -2.09 5.10
CA PHE A 146 2.32 -1.76 3.96
C PHE A 146 2.26 -2.88 2.89
N ASP A 147 2.60 -4.12 3.24
CA ASP A 147 2.44 -5.25 2.32
C ASP A 147 0.96 -5.39 1.92
N ALA A 148 0.71 -5.61 0.63
CA ALA A 148 -0.64 -5.74 0.09
C ALA A 148 -1.35 -7.00 0.62
N ASN A 149 -0.59 -8.05 0.95
CA ASN A 149 -1.15 -9.27 1.51
C ASN A 149 -1.53 -9.03 3.00
N PRO A 150 -2.82 -9.16 3.40
CA PRO A 150 -3.26 -8.97 4.79
C PRO A 150 -2.58 -9.90 5.79
N ASP A 151 -2.11 -11.08 5.38
CA ASP A 151 -1.41 -12.03 6.25
C ASP A 151 0.00 -11.56 6.65
N ARG A 152 0.54 -10.58 5.90
CA ARG A 152 1.91 -10.05 6.09
C ARG A 152 1.92 -8.56 6.41
N GLY A 153 0.99 -7.81 5.83
CA GLY A 153 0.84 -6.38 5.97
C GLY A 153 0.05 -6.01 7.21
N VAL A 154 0.72 -5.44 8.22
CA VAL A 154 0.06 -5.07 9.49
C VAL A 154 -1.10 -4.10 9.28
N VAL A 155 -0.96 -3.13 8.36
CA VAL A 155 -2.04 -2.16 8.09
C VAL A 155 -3.21 -2.85 7.39
N ASN A 156 -2.93 -3.71 6.42
CA ASN A 156 -3.97 -4.46 5.72
C ASN A 156 -4.67 -5.46 6.63
N ALA A 157 -3.95 -6.14 7.52
CA ALA A 157 -4.55 -7.00 8.54
C ALA A 157 -5.56 -6.26 9.41
N VAL A 158 -5.24 -5.02 9.81
CA VAL A 158 -6.13 -4.19 10.64
C VAL A 158 -7.34 -3.71 9.83
N VAL A 159 -7.14 -3.28 8.58
CA VAL A 159 -8.23 -2.82 7.72
C VAL A 159 -9.17 -3.96 7.38
N VAL A 160 -8.64 -5.10 6.95
CA VAL A 160 -9.40 -6.32 6.68
C VAL A 160 -10.10 -6.76 7.96
N GLY A 161 -9.41 -6.90 9.09
CA GLY A 161 -10.04 -7.29 10.35
C GLY A 161 -11.16 -6.34 10.81
N ALA A 162 -11.02 -5.03 10.61
CA ALA A 162 -12.09 -4.08 10.88
C ALA A 162 -13.26 -4.27 9.91
N GLN A 163 -12.99 -4.43 8.61
CA GLN A 163 -14.04 -4.65 7.61
C GLN A 163 -14.74 -6.01 7.80
N SER A 164 -14.02 -7.08 8.16
CA SER A 164 -14.58 -8.38 8.53
C SER A 164 -15.41 -8.33 9.80
N ALA A 165 -15.10 -7.44 10.74
CA ALA A 165 -15.89 -7.24 11.95
C ALA A 165 -17.22 -6.51 11.70
N PHE A 166 -17.33 -5.80 10.57
CA PHE A 166 -18.52 -5.02 10.20
C PHE A 166 -19.21 -5.51 8.92
N GLY A 167 -18.61 -6.41 8.15
CA GLY A 167 -19.15 -7.01 6.93
C GLY A 167 -19.77 -8.38 7.21
N GLU A 168 -20.84 -8.70 6.50
CA GLU A 168 -21.38 -10.06 6.47
C GLU A 168 -20.34 -10.97 5.80
N SER A 169 -19.81 -11.95 6.53
CA SER A 169 -18.87 -12.93 5.99
C SER A 169 -19.54 -13.71 4.86
N ALA A 170 -18.94 -13.75 3.68
CA ALA A 170 -19.43 -14.61 2.62
C ALA A 170 -19.31 -16.08 3.03
N SER A 171 -20.35 -16.86 2.75
CA SER A 171 -20.42 -18.27 3.14
C SER A 171 -19.42 -19.13 2.35
N TYR A 172 -19.15 -18.79 1.07
CA TYR A 172 -18.37 -19.63 0.16
C TYR A 172 -17.42 -18.84 -0.75
N PRO A 173 -16.31 -18.29 -0.20
CA PRO A 173 -15.36 -17.51 -1.00
C PRO A 173 -14.73 -18.33 -2.12
N GLY A 174 -14.65 -17.75 -3.32
CA GLY A 174 -14.01 -18.36 -4.49
C GLY A 174 -14.85 -19.42 -5.23
N ALA A 175 -16.14 -19.56 -4.91
CA ALA A 175 -17.04 -20.43 -5.66
C ALA A 175 -17.23 -19.94 -7.11
N LYS A 176 -17.30 -20.89 -8.05
CA LYS A 176 -17.48 -20.64 -9.48
C LYS A 176 -18.53 -21.59 -10.04
N PRO A 177 -19.39 -21.15 -10.97
CA PRO A 177 -20.29 -22.06 -11.64
C PRO A 177 -19.49 -23.07 -12.46
N ARG A 178 -20.02 -24.28 -12.57
CA ARG A 178 -19.47 -25.27 -13.49
C ARG A 178 -19.69 -24.80 -14.93
N PRO A 179 -18.66 -24.88 -15.81
CA PRO A 179 -18.83 -24.59 -17.22
C PRO A 179 -19.89 -25.49 -17.87
N ASP A 180 -20.52 -24.97 -18.93
CA ASP A 180 -21.44 -25.69 -19.81
C ASP A 180 -22.79 -26.12 -19.20
N LEU A 181 -23.18 -25.54 -18.05
CA LEU A 181 -24.48 -25.79 -17.40
C LEU A 181 -25.49 -24.61 -17.49
N GLY A 182 -25.28 -23.69 -18.42
CA GLY A 182 -26.18 -22.53 -18.57
C GLY A 182 -26.12 -21.55 -17.40
N LEU A 183 -24.95 -21.46 -16.75
CA LEU A 183 -24.68 -20.56 -15.63
C LEU A 183 -23.56 -19.60 -16.00
N THR A 184 -23.78 -18.32 -15.78
CA THR A 184 -22.80 -17.26 -15.98
C THR A 184 -22.38 -16.65 -14.66
N GLN A 185 -21.16 -16.11 -14.61
CA GLN A 185 -20.67 -15.35 -13.46
C GLN A 185 -20.19 -13.98 -13.94
N ASP A 186 -20.90 -12.92 -13.50
CA ASP A 186 -20.52 -11.53 -13.78
C ASP A 186 -20.54 -10.71 -12.47
N GLY A 187 -19.49 -9.93 -12.24
CA GLY A 187 -19.36 -9.13 -11.02
C GLY A 187 -19.44 -9.91 -9.70
N GLY A 188 -19.15 -11.22 -9.71
CA GLY A 188 -19.28 -12.11 -8.54
C GLY A 188 -20.68 -12.72 -8.35
N ILE A 189 -21.69 -12.28 -9.10
CA ILE A 189 -23.03 -12.86 -9.11
C ILE A 189 -23.01 -14.08 -10.04
N ILE A 190 -23.56 -15.21 -9.60
CA ILE A 190 -23.75 -16.40 -10.42
C ILE A 190 -25.22 -16.48 -10.82
N ALA A 191 -25.55 -16.47 -12.10
CA ALA A 191 -26.94 -16.43 -12.58
C ALA A 191 -27.20 -17.42 -13.72
N THR A 192 -28.46 -17.74 -13.94
CA THR A 192 -28.91 -18.52 -15.09
C THR A 192 -28.78 -17.72 -16.39
N ASP A 193 -28.36 -18.37 -17.48
CA ASP A 193 -28.30 -17.77 -18.81
C ASP A 193 -29.70 -17.54 -19.41
N GLU A 194 -30.65 -18.42 -19.04
CA GLU A 194 -32.04 -18.34 -19.45
C GLU A 194 -32.95 -18.00 -18.27
N THR A 195 -34.09 -17.36 -18.57
CA THR A 195 -35.12 -17.08 -17.57
C THR A 195 -36.00 -18.29 -17.33
N VAL A 196 -36.37 -18.53 -16.08
CA VAL A 196 -37.22 -19.64 -15.66
C VAL A 196 -38.60 -19.12 -15.21
N SER A 197 -39.64 -19.92 -15.39
CA SER A 197 -41.00 -19.58 -14.96
C SER A 197 -41.37 -20.30 -13.66
N PRO A 198 -42.26 -19.75 -12.82
CA PRO A 198 -42.76 -20.47 -11.66
C PRO A 198 -43.27 -21.88 -12.01
N GLY A 199 -42.89 -22.87 -11.20
CA GLY A 199 -43.05 -24.31 -11.44
C GLY A 199 -41.80 -25.00 -12.01
N SER A 200 -40.72 -24.27 -12.30
CA SER A 200 -39.45 -24.84 -12.76
C SER A 200 -38.52 -25.23 -11.62
N MET A 201 -37.69 -26.26 -11.83
CA MET A 201 -36.48 -26.49 -11.04
C MET A 201 -35.28 -25.77 -11.64
N GLN A 202 -34.38 -25.27 -10.80
CA GLN A 202 -33.09 -24.72 -11.21
C GLN A 202 -31.99 -25.11 -10.22
N ASP A 203 -31.04 -25.95 -10.66
CA ASP A 203 -29.90 -26.34 -9.83
C ASP A 203 -28.67 -25.46 -10.10
N PHE A 204 -27.81 -25.33 -9.09
CA PHE A 204 -26.54 -24.63 -9.17
C PHE A 204 -25.39 -25.54 -8.75
N ALA A 205 -24.71 -26.09 -9.75
CA ALA A 205 -23.51 -26.88 -9.56
C ALA A 205 -22.29 -25.95 -9.48
N LEU A 206 -21.73 -25.79 -8.28
CA LEU A 206 -20.59 -24.92 -8.02
C LEU A 206 -19.30 -25.71 -7.85
N THR A 207 -18.17 -25.08 -8.17
CA THR A 207 -16.81 -25.60 -7.99
C THR A 207 -15.93 -24.54 -7.33
N GLY A 208 -14.70 -24.89 -6.95
CA GLY A 208 -13.74 -23.93 -6.37
C GLY A 208 -13.84 -23.75 -4.85
N VAL A 209 -14.97 -24.13 -4.24
CA VAL A 209 -15.10 -24.21 -2.78
C VAL A 209 -14.28 -25.38 -2.25
N ARG A 210 -13.49 -25.15 -1.20
CA ARG A 210 -12.72 -26.21 -0.53
C ARG A 210 -13.65 -27.02 0.38
N GLN A 211 -13.67 -28.34 0.21
CA GLN A 211 -14.50 -29.24 1.04
C GLN A 211 -14.21 -29.11 2.54
N ASP A 212 -12.97 -28.82 2.92
CA ASP A 212 -12.59 -28.62 4.34
C ASP A 212 -13.12 -27.29 4.93
N ASN A 213 -13.67 -26.39 4.09
CA ASN A 213 -14.26 -25.12 4.52
C ASN A 213 -15.80 -25.17 4.57
N LEU A 214 -16.42 -26.32 4.28
CA LEU A 214 -17.86 -26.46 4.36
C LEU A 214 -18.32 -26.33 5.83
N PRO A 215 -19.48 -25.72 6.09
CA PRO A 215 -20.09 -25.68 7.42
C PRO A 215 -20.27 -27.08 8.02
N ASP A 216 -20.19 -27.20 9.34
CA ASP A 216 -20.33 -28.49 10.05
C ASP A 216 -21.73 -29.12 9.89
N ASP A 217 -22.73 -28.30 9.54
CA ASP A 217 -24.11 -28.69 9.25
C ASP A 217 -24.36 -28.97 7.76
N ALA A 218 -23.33 -28.91 6.90
CA ALA A 218 -23.46 -29.28 5.51
C ALA A 218 -23.70 -30.79 5.37
N GLU A 219 -24.82 -31.14 4.74
CA GLU A 219 -25.22 -32.51 4.46
C GLU A 219 -24.93 -32.88 3.00
N GLN A 220 -25.18 -34.13 2.65
CA GLN A 220 -25.11 -34.58 1.27
C GLN A 220 -26.15 -33.83 0.43
N ALA A 221 -25.77 -33.43 -0.78
CA ALA A 221 -26.68 -32.77 -1.70
C ALA A 221 -27.87 -33.67 -2.01
N SER A 222 -29.08 -33.12 -1.87
CA SER A 222 -30.33 -33.78 -2.26
C SER A 222 -30.98 -33.03 -3.41
N ALA A 223 -31.69 -33.75 -4.28
CA ALA A 223 -32.58 -33.11 -5.23
C ALA A 223 -33.71 -32.43 -4.48
N ALA A 224 -34.04 -31.19 -4.86
CA ALA A 224 -35.17 -30.48 -4.29
C ALA A 224 -36.50 -31.14 -4.67
N ASP A 225 -37.50 -31.00 -3.81
CA ASP A 225 -38.86 -31.43 -4.12
C ASP A 225 -39.42 -30.67 -5.33
N GLU A 226 -40.29 -31.33 -6.11
CA GLU A 226 -40.95 -30.71 -7.26
C GLU A 226 -41.73 -29.46 -6.83
N PRO A 227 -41.38 -28.25 -7.35
CA PRO A 227 -42.06 -27.03 -6.98
C PRO A 227 -43.48 -27.03 -7.54
N ASN A 228 -44.43 -26.47 -6.78
CA ASN A 228 -45.76 -26.20 -7.31
C ASN A 228 -45.73 -25.04 -8.33
N GLY A 229 -46.81 -24.82 -9.07
CA GLY A 229 -46.87 -23.80 -10.14
C GLY A 229 -46.70 -22.33 -9.71
N SER A 230 -46.48 -22.06 -8.41
CA SER A 230 -46.15 -20.75 -7.85
C SER A 230 -44.75 -20.68 -7.23
N GLN A 231 -43.99 -21.77 -7.28
CA GLN A 231 -42.69 -21.90 -6.63
C GLN A 231 -41.57 -22.11 -7.64
N ILE A 232 -40.36 -21.73 -7.27
CA ILE A 232 -39.14 -22.15 -7.97
C ILE A 232 -38.25 -22.81 -6.94
N ALA A 233 -37.84 -24.04 -7.21
CA ALA A 233 -37.02 -24.82 -6.29
C ALA A 233 -35.74 -25.31 -6.98
N GLY A 234 -34.79 -25.77 -6.20
CA GLY A 234 -33.58 -26.39 -6.73
C GLY A 234 -32.54 -26.59 -5.64
N THR A 235 -31.36 -27.01 -6.06
CA THR A 235 -30.27 -27.33 -5.14
C THR A 235 -29.00 -26.60 -5.53
N VAL A 236 -28.36 -25.94 -4.56
CA VAL A 236 -27.00 -25.40 -4.68
C VAL A 236 -26.04 -26.40 -4.04
N PHE A 237 -25.11 -26.96 -4.83
CA PHE A 237 -24.21 -28.00 -4.35
C PHE A 237 -22.80 -27.86 -4.89
N LEU A 238 -21.85 -28.49 -4.17
CA LEU A 238 -20.47 -28.60 -4.59
C LEU A 238 -20.30 -29.78 -5.54
N ASP A 239 -20.04 -29.49 -6.81
CA ASP A 239 -19.91 -30.48 -7.88
C ASP A 239 -18.50 -31.11 -7.94
N VAL A 240 -18.04 -31.61 -6.79
CA VAL A 240 -16.73 -32.25 -6.64
C VAL A 240 -16.83 -33.38 -5.62
N ILE A 241 -16.55 -34.61 -6.07
CA ILE A 241 -16.44 -35.79 -5.18
C ILE A 241 -14.99 -35.94 -4.70
N ARG A 242 -14.82 -36.23 -3.40
CA ARG A 242 -13.49 -36.45 -2.80
C ARG A 242 -12.80 -37.66 -3.45
N GLY A 243 -11.63 -37.44 -4.04
CA GLY A 243 -10.88 -38.49 -4.75
C GLY A 243 -11.17 -38.58 -6.26
N GLY A 244 -12.07 -37.73 -6.78
CA GLY A 244 -12.43 -37.68 -8.20
C GLY A 244 -13.53 -38.68 -8.59
N GLY A 245 -14.20 -38.41 -9.71
CA GLY A 245 -15.38 -39.16 -10.18
C GLY A 245 -16.63 -38.29 -10.24
N GLY A 246 -17.77 -38.96 -10.47
CA GLY A 246 -19.09 -38.33 -10.60
C GLY A 246 -19.38 -37.74 -11.99
N THR A 247 -20.65 -37.41 -12.21
CA THR A 247 -21.15 -36.79 -13.45
C THR A 247 -21.34 -35.30 -13.22
N ASN A 248 -20.74 -34.45 -14.05
CA ASN A 248 -20.83 -33.00 -13.90
C ASN A 248 -22.29 -32.52 -13.94
N GLY A 249 -22.68 -31.71 -12.97
CA GLY A 249 -24.03 -31.15 -12.89
C GLY A 249 -25.11 -32.08 -12.32
N GLU A 250 -24.82 -33.36 -12.07
CA GLU A 250 -25.80 -34.29 -11.47
C GLU A 250 -25.67 -34.33 -9.95
N ILE A 251 -26.78 -34.46 -9.23
CA ILE A 251 -26.75 -34.64 -7.77
C ILE A 251 -26.53 -36.13 -7.48
N GLU A 252 -25.39 -36.46 -6.86
CA GLU A 252 -24.93 -37.83 -6.64
C GLU A 252 -24.33 -37.99 -5.24
N ASP A 253 -24.27 -39.25 -4.78
CA ASP A 253 -23.62 -39.61 -3.52
C ASP A 253 -22.16 -39.11 -3.47
N GLY A 254 -21.84 -38.39 -2.40
CA GLY A 254 -20.52 -37.80 -2.17
C GLY A 254 -20.35 -36.35 -2.63
N LYS A 255 -21.39 -35.73 -3.21
CA LYS A 255 -21.46 -34.27 -3.40
C LYS A 255 -22.15 -33.62 -2.20
N SER A 256 -21.62 -32.51 -1.73
CA SER A 256 -22.15 -31.80 -0.56
C SER A 256 -23.09 -30.69 -0.99
N GLY A 257 -24.20 -30.54 -0.27
CA GLY A 257 -25.04 -29.36 -0.35
C GLY A 257 -24.30 -28.13 0.18
N LEU A 258 -24.65 -26.95 -0.32
CA LEU A 258 -24.11 -25.69 0.19
C LEU A 258 -25.18 -24.99 1.03
N PRO A 259 -25.20 -25.16 2.37
CA PRO A 259 -26.16 -24.49 3.25
C PRO A 259 -25.96 -22.98 3.36
N GLY A 260 -27.04 -22.25 3.62
CA GLY A 260 -26.97 -20.81 3.90
C GLY A 260 -26.64 -19.93 2.68
N VAL A 261 -26.72 -20.48 1.47
CA VAL A 261 -26.60 -19.71 0.22
C VAL A 261 -27.92 -19.01 -0.04
N ARG A 262 -27.87 -17.69 -0.24
CA ARG A 262 -29.03 -16.92 -0.68
C ARG A 262 -29.26 -17.12 -2.18
N VAL A 263 -30.51 -17.27 -2.59
CA VAL A 263 -30.93 -17.38 -3.99
C VAL A 263 -32.02 -16.34 -4.25
N ASP A 264 -31.82 -15.47 -5.22
CA ASP A 264 -32.74 -14.40 -5.60
C ASP A 264 -33.42 -14.71 -6.94
N ALA A 265 -34.72 -14.45 -7.04
CA ALA A 265 -35.47 -14.41 -8.29
C ALA A 265 -35.52 -12.96 -8.80
N VAL A 266 -34.83 -12.70 -9.91
CA VAL A 266 -34.65 -11.36 -10.48
C VAL A 266 -35.56 -11.20 -11.70
N ALA A 267 -36.44 -10.20 -11.67
CA ALA A 267 -37.34 -9.88 -12.76
C ALA A 267 -36.59 -9.22 -13.95
N PRO A 268 -37.20 -9.15 -15.15
CA PRO A 268 -36.56 -8.55 -16.32
C PRO A 268 -36.18 -7.07 -16.16
N ASP A 269 -36.79 -6.37 -15.20
CA ASP A 269 -36.46 -4.98 -14.85
C ASP A 269 -35.26 -4.86 -13.89
N GLY A 270 -34.70 -5.99 -13.44
CA GLY A 270 -33.58 -6.09 -12.52
C GLY A 270 -33.94 -6.04 -11.04
N SER A 271 -35.23 -6.00 -10.69
CA SER A 271 -35.69 -6.02 -9.30
C SER A 271 -35.79 -7.44 -8.74
N ILE A 272 -35.55 -7.60 -7.43
CA ILE A 272 -35.67 -8.89 -6.74
C ILE A 272 -37.12 -9.06 -6.28
N HIS A 273 -37.81 -10.04 -6.84
CA HIS A 273 -39.21 -10.32 -6.56
C HIS A 273 -39.39 -11.38 -5.46
N GLY A 274 -38.46 -12.33 -5.34
CA GLY A 274 -38.47 -13.35 -4.31
C GLY A 274 -37.04 -13.79 -3.96
N PHE A 275 -36.87 -14.37 -2.78
CA PHE A 275 -35.60 -14.97 -2.38
C PHE A 275 -35.81 -16.18 -1.47
N ALA A 276 -34.82 -17.06 -1.43
CA ALA A 276 -34.75 -18.19 -0.52
C ALA A 276 -33.32 -18.36 0.00
N THR A 277 -33.18 -19.14 1.06
CA THR A 277 -31.88 -19.56 1.59
C THR A 277 -31.82 -21.08 1.59
N THR A 278 -30.69 -21.63 1.16
CA THR A 278 -30.52 -23.08 1.08
C THR A 278 -30.45 -23.75 2.45
N GLY A 279 -31.02 -24.95 2.55
CA GLY A 279 -30.92 -25.84 3.72
C GLY A 279 -29.60 -26.60 3.80
N ALA A 280 -29.47 -27.46 4.82
CA ALA A 280 -28.29 -28.31 5.08
C ALA A 280 -27.84 -29.13 3.86
N ASP A 281 -28.80 -29.65 3.09
CA ASP A 281 -28.63 -30.44 1.88
C ASP A 281 -28.50 -29.59 0.59
N GLY A 282 -28.44 -28.26 0.73
CA GLY A 282 -28.33 -27.32 -0.37
C GLY A 282 -29.65 -27.00 -1.09
N THR A 283 -30.77 -27.59 -0.68
CA THR A 283 -32.08 -27.35 -1.31
C THR A 283 -32.64 -25.99 -0.95
N TYR A 284 -33.35 -25.34 -1.88
CA TYR A 284 -34.06 -24.09 -1.65
C TYR A 284 -35.42 -24.08 -2.36
N VAL A 285 -36.35 -23.28 -1.84
CA VAL A 285 -37.66 -23.04 -2.46
C VAL A 285 -38.00 -21.56 -2.32
N ILE A 286 -38.18 -20.88 -3.45
CA ILE A 286 -38.67 -19.50 -3.53
C ILE A 286 -40.20 -19.58 -3.68
N GLU A 287 -40.93 -19.13 -2.67
CA GLU A 287 -42.39 -19.24 -2.60
C GLU A 287 -43.11 -17.88 -2.68
N GLU A 288 -42.44 -16.81 -2.26
CA GLU A 288 -43.03 -15.48 -2.15
C GLU A 288 -42.60 -14.55 -3.29
N GLY A 289 -43.56 -13.73 -3.76
CA GLY A 289 -43.33 -12.64 -4.69
C GLY A 289 -43.15 -13.02 -6.16
N LEU A 290 -43.31 -14.31 -6.50
CA LEU A 290 -43.31 -14.79 -7.88
C LEU A 290 -44.68 -14.57 -8.55
N ASP A 291 -44.69 -13.91 -9.71
CA ASP A 291 -45.86 -13.81 -10.59
C ASP A 291 -45.86 -14.98 -11.59
N PRO A 292 -46.91 -15.82 -11.65
CA PRO A 292 -47.00 -16.95 -12.59
C PRO A 292 -46.95 -16.56 -14.07
N SER A 293 -47.16 -15.28 -14.41
CA SER A 293 -47.14 -14.77 -15.78
C SER A 293 -45.79 -14.19 -16.21
N GLU A 294 -44.83 -14.10 -15.29
CA GLU A 294 -43.48 -13.59 -15.55
C GLU A 294 -42.44 -14.71 -15.55
N SER A 295 -41.27 -14.41 -16.09
CA SER A 295 -40.09 -15.27 -16.04
C SER A 295 -38.96 -14.53 -15.35
N TYR A 296 -38.19 -15.26 -14.55
CA TYR A 296 -37.18 -14.73 -13.65
C TYR A 296 -35.80 -15.28 -14.01
N THR A 297 -34.77 -14.46 -13.85
CA THR A 297 -33.39 -14.95 -13.80
C THR A 297 -33.13 -15.38 -12.36
N ILE A 298 -32.65 -16.62 -12.16
CA ILE A 298 -32.28 -17.05 -10.81
C ILE A 298 -30.82 -16.73 -10.60
N ALA A 299 -30.53 -16.00 -9.53
CA ALA A 299 -29.20 -15.48 -9.25
C ALA A 299 -28.77 -15.77 -7.81
N LEU A 300 -27.53 -16.18 -7.67
CA LEU A 300 -26.81 -16.25 -6.41
C LEU A 300 -26.03 -14.94 -6.26
N PRO A 301 -26.42 -14.04 -5.33
CA PRO A 301 -25.78 -12.73 -5.16
C PRO A 301 -24.31 -12.87 -4.78
N ALA A 302 -23.50 -11.88 -5.18
CA ALA A 302 -22.06 -11.84 -4.91
C ALA A 302 -21.72 -11.94 -3.41
N ALA A 303 -22.61 -11.48 -2.53
CA ALA A 303 -22.45 -11.60 -1.08
C ALA A 303 -22.26 -13.05 -0.59
N ASN A 304 -22.75 -14.05 -1.34
CA ASN A 304 -22.51 -15.45 -1.00
C ASN A 304 -21.04 -15.88 -1.19
N PHE A 305 -20.30 -15.18 -2.05
CA PHE A 305 -19.01 -15.63 -2.59
C PHE A 305 -17.87 -14.60 -2.48
N ASP A 306 -18.16 -13.40 -1.99
CA ASP A 306 -17.17 -12.34 -1.85
C ASP A 306 -16.01 -12.85 -0.96
N GLU A 307 -14.76 -12.64 -1.35
CA GLU A 307 -13.62 -13.10 -0.55
C GLU A 307 -13.45 -12.31 0.76
N GLY A 308 -14.43 -11.47 1.08
CA GLY A 308 -14.40 -10.47 2.14
C GLY A 308 -13.50 -9.31 1.76
N ALA A 309 -13.22 -8.47 2.76
CA ALA A 309 -12.27 -7.40 2.60
C ALA A 309 -10.89 -7.91 2.14
N GLN A 310 -10.52 -7.61 0.91
CA GLN A 310 -9.15 -7.80 0.45
C GLN A 310 -8.28 -6.61 0.87
N GLY A 311 -7.00 -6.89 1.12
CA GLY A 311 -6.04 -5.84 1.45
C GLY A 311 -6.06 -4.72 0.42
N VAL A 312 -6.04 -3.47 0.89
CA VAL A 312 -5.95 -2.29 0.03
C VAL A 312 -4.55 -2.23 -0.55
N ASP A 313 -4.45 -2.16 -1.88
CA ASP A 313 -3.18 -1.94 -2.55
C ASP A 313 -2.86 -0.44 -2.61
N TRP A 314 -2.10 0.03 -1.61
CA TRP A 314 -1.73 1.44 -1.43
C TRP A 314 -0.80 1.97 -2.53
N LEU A 315 -0.14 1.06 -3.25
CA LEU A 315 0.76 1.34 -4.37
C LEU A 315 0.07 0.96 -5.68
N GLY A 316 -1.10 1.55 -5.93
CA GLY A 316 -1.87 1.28 -7.14
C GLY A 316 -1.03 1.36 -8.43
N ALA A 317 -1.46 0.65 -9.47
CA ALA A 317 -0.74 0.52 -10.75
C ALA A 317 -0.31 1.85 -11.40
N SER A 318 -0.92 2.97 -11.02
CA SER A 318 -0.58 4.32 -11.44
C SER A 318 0.74 4.88 -10.85
N LEU A 319 1.24 4.33 -9.73
CA LEU A 319 2.51 4.75 -9.11
C LEU A 319 3.72 3.93 -9.60
N ILE A 320 3.47 2.73 -10.14
CA ILE A 320 4.52 1.80 -10.60
C ILE A 320 4.85 2.00 -12.09
N ASN A 321 3.91 2.50 -12.89
CA ASN A 321 4.08 2.73 -14.34
C ASN A 321 4.07 4.21 -14.73
N VAL A 322 4.95 5.01 -14.14
CA VAL A 322 5.41 6.26 -14.77
C VAL A 322 6.90 6.12 -15.05
N VAL A 323 7.22 5.38 -16.11
CA VAL A 323 8.51 5.41 -16.80
C VAL A 323 8.26 5.88 -18.22
#